data_AF-A0A965RXD1-F1
#
_entry.id   AF-A0A965RXD1-F1
#
_cell.length_a   1.000
_cell.length_b   1.000
_cell.length_c   1.000
_cell.angle_alpha   90.00
_cell.angle_beta   90.00
_cell.angle_gamma   90.00
#
_symmetry.space_group_name_H-M   'P 1'
#
loop_
_entity.id
_entity.type
_entity.pdbx_description
1 polymer ?
#
loop_
_entity_poly.entity_id
_entity_poly.type
_entity_poly.pdbx_seq_one_letter_code
_entity_poly.pdbx_strand_id
1 'polypeptide(L)'
;MKKFSILFAILFLGITSYSQKTYLNFDDYLSEKPNQLTAFTIPNSPKHLSLLEKEGINVKYQTKNWLFIQATASWINSQKKNGNLDNFYFEFSNPRALADSAVVRHKVNLVHNGVNLDTSYTGKGVIIGIVDEGLDFNHPDFKLANGKTRVLRYWDHTTNTGTIPSPYNYGIVWDKTQIDNGNCTSLETGTAHG
;
A
#
# COMPACT_ATOMS: atom_id res chain seq x y z
N MET A 1 -51.20 -9.58 -28.77
CA MET A 1 -50.33 -8.45 -28.40
C MET A 1 -50.14 -8.25 -26.89
N LYS A 2 -51.16 -8.45 -26.02
CA LYS A 2 -51.01 -8.22 -24.56
C LYS A 2 -50.09 -9.20 -23.78
N LYS A 3 -49.86 -10.43 -24.29
CA LYS A 3 -49.02 -11.43 -23.60
C LYS A 3 -47.51 -11.19 -23.74
N PHE A 4 -47.06 -10.50 -24.79
CA PHE A 4 -45.64 -10.18 -25.00
C PHE A 4 -45.15 -9.01 -24.14
N SER A 5 -46.04 -8.06 -23.79
CA SER A 5 -45.70 -6.91 -22.94
C SER A 5 -45.41 -7.28 -21.49
N ILE A 6 -46.04 -8.35 -20.97
CA ILE A 6 -45.79 -8.83 -19.59
C ILE A 6 -44.43 -9.51 -19.49
N LEU A 7 -44.03 -10.28 -20.53
CA LEU A 7 -42.73 -10.95 -20.56
C LEU A 7 -41.57 -9.94 -20.63
N PHE A 8 -41.76 -8.81 -21.33
CA PHE A 8 -40.76 -7.74 -21.43
C PHE A 8 -40.58 -6.98 -20.11
N ALA A 9 -41.65 -6.80 -19.33
CA ALA A 9 -41.59 -6.17 -18.01
C ALA A 9 -40.86 -7.05 -16.97
N ILE A 10 -41.07 -8.37 -17.01
CA ILE A 10 -40.39 -9.32 -16.13
C ILE A 10 -38.89 -9.40 -16.46
N LEU A 11 -38.52 -9.32 -17.74
CA LEU A 11 -37.11 -9.32 -18.16
C LEU A 11 -36.37 -8.05 -17.70
N PHE A 12 -37.04 -6.89 -17.65
CA PHE A 12 -36.42 -5.65 -17.17
C PHE A 12 -36.24 -5.61 -15.64
N LEU A 13 -37.17 -6.19 -14.88
CA LEU A 13 -37.08 -6.28 -13.41
C LEU A 13 -35.96 -7.24 -12.93
N GLY A 14 -35.65 -8.28 -13.71
CA GLY A 14 -34.59 -9.24 -13.35
C GLY A 14 -33.17 -8.71 -13.48
N ILE A 15 -32.93 -7.69 -14.33
CA ILE A 15 -31.58 -7.19 -14.63
C ILE A 15 -31.10 -6.20 -13.55
N THR A 16 -32.01 -5.47 -12.88
CA THR A 16 -31.63 -4.52 -11.81
C THR A 16 -31.19 -5.21 -10.52
N SER A 17 -31.62 -6.46 -10.28
CA SER A 17 -31.28 -7.21 -9.06
C SER A 17 -29.87 -7.82 -9.08
N TYR A 18 -29.22 -7.85 -10.25
CA TYR A 18 -27.83 -8.30 -10.42
C TYR A 18 -26.87 -7.14 -10.72
N SER A 19 -27.22 -5.91 -10.32
CA SER A 19 -26.26 -4.81 -10.37
C SER A 19 -25.04 -5.18 -9.50
N GLN A 20 -23.85 -5.05 -10.07
CA GLN A 20 -22.58 -5.30 -9.38
C GLN A 20 -22.54 -4.46 -8.10
N LYS A 21 -22.31 -5.10 -6.94
CA LYS A 21 -21.91 -4.35 -5.75
C LYS A 21 -20.58 -3.67 -6.05
N THR A 22 -20.57 -2.36 -6.22
CA THR A 22 -19.34 -1.57 -6.24
C THR A 22 -18.73 -1.61 -4.84
N TYR A 23 -17.68 -2.42 -4.66
CA TYR A 23 -17.04 -2.66 -3.36
C TYR A 23 -16.26 -1.45 -2.79
N LEU A 24 -16.37 -0.27 -3.42
CA LEU A 24 -15.51 0.90 -3.19
C LEU A 24 -16.29 2.21 -3.34
N ASN A 25 -17.39 2.41 -2.60
CA ASN A 25 -18.12 3.68 -2.60
C ASN A 25 -17.76 4.53 -1.37
N PHE A 26 -17.59 5.84 -1.58
CA PHE A 26 -17.37 6.82 -0.50
C PHE A 26 -18.54 6.84 0.49
N ASP A 27 -19.78 6.67 0.02
CA ASP A 27 -20.96 6.67 0.90
C ASP A 27 -20.92 5.53 1.92
N ASP A 28 -20.52 4.33 1.48
CA ASP A 28 -20.35 3.18 2.37
C ASP A 28 -19.27 3.48 3.41
N TYR A 29 -18.11 4.00 2.97
CA TYR A 29 -17.03 4.38 3.88
C TYR A 29 -17.43 5.48 4.87
N LEU A 30 -18.17 6.49 4.42
CA LEU A 30 -18.71 7.56 5.25
C LEU A 30 -19.65 7.00 6.32
N SER A 31 -20.46 5.99 5.98
CA SER A 31 -21.37 5.35 6.92
C SER A 31 -20.65 4.49 7.97
N GLU A 32 -19.62 3.75 7.55
CA GLU A 32 -18.87 2.84 8.44
C GLU A 32 -17.83 3.56 9.30
N LYS A 33 -17.13 4.55 8.72
CA LYS A 33 -15.92 5.17 9.29
C LYS A 33 -15.93 6.71 9.15
N PRO A 34 -16.99 7.40 9.60
CA PRO A 34 -17.17 8.84 9.36
C PRO A 34 -16.03 9.71 9.90
N ASN A 35 -15.47 9.35 11.05
CA ASN A 35 -14.50 10.15 11.80
C ASN A 35 -13.08 9.56 11.77
N GLN A 36 -12.85 8.50 11.00
CA GLN A 36 -11.51 7.96 10.83
C GLN A 36 -10.73 8.87 9.87
N LEU A 37 -9.50 9.26 10.27
CA LEU A 37 -8.59 9.96 9.38
C LEU A 37 -8.15 9.02 8.25
N THR A 38 -8.30 9.49 7.01
CA THR A 38 -7.87 8.76 5.82
C THR A 38 -7.38 9.72 4.74
N ALA A 39 -6.71 9.18 3.73
CA ALA A 39 -6.18 9.96 2.63
C ALA A 39 -7.30 10.41 1.68
N PHE A 40 -7.25 11.68 1.29
CA PHE A 40 -8.08 12.26 0.24
C PHE A 40 -7.22 13.11 -0.68
N THR A 41 -7.67 13.24 -1.93
CA THR A 41 -7.08 14.17 -2.88
C THR A 41 -8.13 15.19 -3.30
N ILE A 42 -7.83 16.48 -3.20
CA ILE A 42 -8.74 17.56 -3.59
C ILE A 42 -8.09 18.44 -4.68
N PRO A 43 -8.85 19.14 -5.52
CA PRO A 43 -8.29 20.04 -6.53
C PRO A 43 -7.39 21.10 -5.89
N ASN A 44 -6.27 21.40 -6.52
CA ASN A 44 -5.39 22.49 -6.07
C ASN A 44 -5.96 23.84 -6.53
N SER A 45 -6.40 24.65 -5.57
CA SER A 45 -6.82 26.04 -5.79
C SER A 45 -6.47 26.90 -4.58
N PRO A 46 -6.32 28.24 -4.75
CA PRO A 46 -6.12 29.15 -3.62
C PRO A 46 -7.23 29.04 -2.57
N LYS A 47 -8.49 28.88 -3.00
CA LYS A 47 -9.66 28.67 -2.12
C LYS A 47 -9.46 27.45 -1.23
N HIS A 48 -9.02 26.32 -1.80
CA HIS A 48 -8.84 25.08 -1.05
C HIS A 48 -7.63 25.16 -0.11
N LEU A 49 -6.52 25.79 -0.51
CA LEU A 49 -5.37 26.00 0.37
C LEU A 49 -5.74 26.82 1.61
N SER A 50 -6.45 27.95 1.43
CA SER A 50 -6.91 28.76 2.56
C SER A 50 -7.91 28.02 3.46
N LEU A 51 -8.77 27.17 2.88
CA LEU A 51 -9.67 26.32 3.66
C LEU A 51 -8.88 25.34 4.53
N LEU A 52 -7.88 24.66 3.96
CA LEU A 52 -7.06 23.69 4.69
C LEU A 52 -6.26 24.36 5.81
N GLU A 53 -5.67 25.52 5.55
CA GLU A 53 -4.93 26.30 6.55
C GLU A 53 -5.85 26.72 7.72
N LYS A 54 -7.05 27.25 7.41
CA LYS A 54 -8.05 27.64 8.41
C LYS A 54 -8.47 26.45 9.30
N GLU A 55 -8.59 25.27 8.72
CA GLU A 55 -9.03 24.06 9.41
C GLU A 55 -7.87 23.27 10.05
N GLY A 56 -6.62 23.76 9.91
CA GLY A 56 -5.43 23.10 10.45
C GLY A 56 -5.09 21.77 9.78
N ILE A 57 -5.49 21.57 8.52
CA ILE A 57 -5.23 20.34 7.76
C ILE A 57 -3.94 20.49 6.96
N ASN A 58 -2.96 19.64 7.25
CA ASN A 58 -1.68 19.64 6.56
C ASN A 58 -1.77 19.03 5.15
N VAL A 59 -1.24 19.74 4.16
CA VAL A 59 -1.00 19.20 2.83
C VAL A 59 0.22 18.29 2.87
N LYS A 60 0.05 17.00 2.56
CA LYS A 60 1.12 16.00 2.53
C LYS A 60 1.94 16.09 1.26
N TYR A 61 1.26 16.35 0.14
CA TYR A 61 1.88 16.47 -1.17
C TYR A 61 1.02 17.36 -2.06
N GLN A 62 1.66 18.07 -2.99
CA GLN A 62 1.00 19.00 -3.88
C GLN A 62 1.53 18.84 -5.29
N THR A 63 0.61 18.80 -6.25
CA THR A 63 0.90 18.91 -7.68
C THR A 63 0.30 20.20 -8.23
N LYS A 64 0.53 20.48 -9.51
CA LYS A 64 -0.14 21.58 -10.20
C LYS A 64 -1.68 21.55 -10.05
N ASN A 65 -2.27 20.36 -10.04
CA ASN A 65 -3.73 20.20 -10.11
C ASN A 65 -4.37 19.62 -8.84
N TRP A 66 -3.59 19.04 -7.93
CA TRP A 66 -4.11 18.25 -6.81
C TRP A 66 -3.35 18.50 -5.50
N LEU A 67 -4.08 18.44 -4.39
CA LEU A 67 -3.58 18.48 -3.02
C LEU A 67 -3.91 17.15 -2.34
N PHE A 68 -2.90 16.52 -1.75
CA PHE A 68 -3.04 15.28 -1.00
C PHE A 68 -3.08 15.60 0.49
N ILE A 69 -4.17 15.21 1.15
CA ILE A 69 -4.45 15.56 2.54
C ILE A 69 -4.89 14.33 3.34
N GLN A 70 -4.85 14.44 4.66
CA GLN A 70 -5.54 13.52 5.55
C GLN A 70 -6.71 14.26 6.21
N ALA A 71 -7.91 13.74 6.04
CA ALA A 71 -9.14 14.31 6.60
C ALA A 71 -10.12 13.19 6.97
N THR A 72 -11.19 13.54 7.67
CA THR A 72 -12.29 12.59 7.96
C THR A 72 -13.32 12.61 6.82
N ALA A 73 -13.98 11.47 6.59
CA ALA A 73 -15.04 11.40 5.59
C ALA A 73 -16.19 12.36 5.90
N SER A 74 -16.53 12.53 7.19
CA SER A 74 -17.51 13.53 7.65
C SER A 74 -17.14 14.94 7.22
N TRP A 75 -15.88 15.33 7.37
CA TRP A 75 -15.41 16.66 6.98
C TRP A 75 -15.44 16.83 5.47
N ILE A 76 -14.96 15.85 4.70
CA ILE A 76 -15.04 15.90 3.23
C ILE A 76 -16.48 16.06 2.75
N ASN A 77 -17.40 15.28 3.32
CA ASN A 77 -18.81 15.35 2.99
C ASN A 77 -19.43 16.71 3.35
N SER A 78 -19.09 17.28 4.52
CA SER A 78 -19.62 18.58 4.93
C SER A 78 -19.10 19.71 4.02
N GLN A 79 -17.81 19.73 3.71
CA GLN A 79 -17.23 20.75 2.84
C GLN A 79 -17.71 20.62 1.39
N LYS A 80 -17.95 19.39 0.91
CA LYS A 80 -18.57 19.15 -0.41
C LYS A 80 -20.01 19.66 -0.45
N LYS A 81 -20.83 19.36 0.57
CA LYS A 81 -22.23 19.81 0.66
C LYS A 81 -22.35 21.33 0.80
N ASN A 82 -21.43 21.95 1.54
CA ASN A 82 -21.39 23.39 1.74
C ASN A 82 -20.81 24.16 0.53
N GLY A 83 -20.36 23.47 -0.52
CA GLY A 83 -19.75 24.09 -1.70
C GLY A 83 -18.33 24.64 -1.48
N ASN A 84 -17.72 24.30 -0.34
CA ASN A 84 -16.35 24.69 -0.01
C ASN A 84 -15.31 23.82 -0.75
N LEU A 85 -15.67 22.58 -1.07
CA LEU A 85 -14.90 21.70 -1.95
C LEU A 85 -15.63 21.46 -3.27
N ASP A 86 -14.93 21.68 -4.37
CA ASP A 86 -15.50 21.49 -5.71
C ASP A 86 -15.61 20.00 -6.05
N ASN A 87 -14.56 19.23 -5.78
CA ASN A 87 -14.53 17.79 -5.95
C ASN A 87 -13.53 17.16 -4.97
N PHE A 88 -13.54 15.85 -4.85
CA PHE A 88 -12.49 15.08 -4.20
C PHE A 88 -12.35 13.73 -4.89
N TYR A 89 -11.15 13.18 -4.81
CA TYR A 89 -10.86 11.79 -5.13
C TYR A 89 -10.62 11.06 -3.82
N PHE A 90 -11.33 9.94 -3.68
CA PHE A 90 -11.24 9.04 -2.54
C PHE A 90 -10.94 7.66 -3.08
N GLU A 91 -9.71 7.20 -2.86
CA GLU A 91 -9.36 5.83 -3.13
C GLU A 91 -9.37 5.08 -1.80
N PHE A 92 -10.39 4.25 -1.63
CA PHE A 92 -10.42 3.32 -0.51
C PHE A 92 -9.40 2.20 -0.75
N SER A 93 -8.13 2.52 -0.57
CA SER A 93 -7.09 1.52 -0.40
C SER A 93 -7.16 1.07 1.05
N ASN A 94 -7.79 -0.08 1.29
CA ASN A 94 -7.67 -0.78 2.56
C ASN A 94 -6.45 -1.69 2.40
N PRO A 95 -5.22 -1.25 2.76
CA PRO A 95 -4.05 -2.09 2.64
C PRO A 95 -4.30 -3.36 3.45
N ARG A 96 -4.55 -4.46 2.74
CA ARG A 96 -4.57 -5.78 3.31
C ARG A 96 -3.17 -6.33 3.05
N ALA A 97 -2.54 -6.90 4.06
CA ALA A 97 -1.43 -7.79 3.82
C ALA A 97 -1.97 -8.90 2.89
N LEU A 98 -1.58 -8.86 1.61
CA LEU A 98 -1.94 -9.86 0.59
C LEU A 98 -0.79 -10.82 0.31
N ALA A 99 0.38 -10.57 0.93
CA ALA A 99 1.58 -11.39 0.80
C ALA A 99 1.35 -12.83 1.29
N ASP A 100 0.39 -13.06 2.18
CA ASP A 100 -0.07 -14.37 2.62
C ASP A 100 -0.73 -15.18 1.47
N SER A 101 -1.45 -14.51 0.57
CA SER A 101 -2.09 -15.14 -0.59
C SER A 101 -1.14 -15.38 -1.75
N ALA A 102 0.02 -14.70 -1.80
CA ALA A 102 0.98 -14.81 -2.89
C ALA A 102 1.51 -16.25 -3.03
N VAL A 103 1.81 -16.92 -1.90
CA VAL A 103 2.28 -18.32 -1.89
C VAL A 103 1.29 -19.25 -2.59
N VAL A 104 -0.01 -19.07 -2.35
CA VAL A 104 -1.06 -19.90 -2.94
C VAL A 104 -1.33 -19.49 -4.39
N ARG A 105 -1.44 -18.19 -4.67
CA ARG A 105 -1.74 -17.65 -6.01
C ARG A 105 -0.65 -18.00 -7.03
N HIS A 106 0.62 -17.98 -6.60
CA HIS A 106 1.76 -18.39 -7.44
C HIS A 106 2.07 -19.88 -7.36
N LYS A 107 1.23 -20.68 -6.66
CA LYS A 107 1.41 -22.13 -6.48
C LYS A 107 2.75 -22.52 -5.84
N VAL A 108 3.39 -21.60 -5.11
CA VAL A 108 4.65 -21.84 -4.37
C VAL A 108 4.45 -22.94 -3.33
N ASN A 109 3.24 -23.04 -2.76
CA ASN A 109 2.88 -24.14 -1.85
C ASN A 109 3.05 -25.54 -2.49
N LEU A 110 2.87 -25.69 -3.81
CA LEU A 110 3.07 -26.96 -4.49
C LEU A 110 4.56 -27.34 -4.53
N VAL A 111 5.43 -26.36 -4.80
CA VAL A 111 6.89 -26.53 -4.80
C VAL A 111 7.39 -26.86 -3.39
N HIS A 112 6.90 -26.13 -2.38
CA HIS A 112 7.22 -26.40 -0.98
C HIS A 112 6.76 -27.79 -0.53
N ASN A 113 5.70 -28.34 -1.12
CA ASN A 113 5.21 -29.69 -0.83
C ASN A 113 5.80 -30.77 -1.75
N GLY A 114 6.67 -30.41 -2.71
CA GLY A 114 7.27 -31.34 -3.66
C GLY A 114 6.27 -31.96 -4.65
N VAL A 115 5.13 -31.30 -4.91
CA VAL A 115 4.11 -31.84 -5.80
C VAL A 115 4.64 -31.88 -7.24
N ASN A 116 4.72 -33.08 -7.83
CA ASN A 116 5.33 -33.35 -9.12
C ASN A 116 6.83 -33.01 -9.21
N LEU A 117 7.53 -32.97 -8.07
CA LEU A 117 8.98 -32.80 -7.98
C LEU A 117 9.59 -34.04 -7.30
N ASP A 118 10.90 -34.22 -7.45
CA ASP A 118 11.69 -35.26 -6.79
C ASP A 118 11.76 -35.07 -5.27
N THR A 119 11.71 -33.82 -4.80
CA THR A 119 11.66 -33.47 -3.38
C THR A 119 10.93 -32.15 -3.13
N SER A 120 10.66 -31.87 -1.85
CA SER A 120 10.25 -30.55 -1.37
C SER A 120 11.42 -29.56 -1.45
N TYR A 121 11.14 -28.36 -1.96
CA TYR A 121 12.09 -27.25 -1.98
C TYR A 121 11.53 -26.06 -1.21
N THR A 122 12.21 -25.65 -0.13
CA THR A 122 11.80 -24.53 0.73
C THR A 122 12.76 -23.33 0.65
N GLY A 123 13.85 -23.47 -0.11
CA GLY A 123 14.95 -22.49 -0.12
C GLY A 123 15.86 -22.54 1.12
N LYS A 124 15.66 -23.49 2.04
CA LYS A 124 16.55 -23.65 3.21
C LYS A 124 18.00 -23.90 2.76
N GLY A 125 18.92 -23.06 3.24
CA GLY A 125 20.34 -23.12 2.88
C GLY A 125 20.71 -22.37 1.61
N VAL A 126 19.74 -21.75 0.92
CA VAL A 126 19.98 -20.90 -0.26
C VAL A 126 20.15 -19.45 0.19
N ILE A 127 21.16 -18.77 -0.37
CA ILE A 127 21.34 -17.32 -0.23
C ILE A 127 20.88 -16.68 -1.54
N ILE A 128 20.03 -15.65 -1.42
CA ILE A 128 19.56 -14.84 -2.55
C ILE A 128 20.14 -13.45 -2.40
N GLY A 129 20.78 -12.95 -3.45
CA GLY A 129 21.22 -11.56 -3.56
C GLY A 129 20.25 -10.79 -4.45
N ILE A 130 19.88 -9.58 -4.01
CA ILE A 130 19.00 -8.67 -4.74
C ILE A 130 19.77 -7.35 -4.90
N VAL A 131 19.71 -6.78 -6.11
CA VAL A 131 20.26 -5.46 -6.42
C VAL A 131 19.09 -4.64 -6.96
N ASP A 132 18.55 -3.78 -6.12
CA ASP A 132 17.37 -2.96 -6.38
C ASP A 132 17.52 -1.62 -5.63
N GLU A 133 16.46 -0.83 -5.50
CA GLU A 133 16.46 0.47 -4.81
C GLU A 133 16.73 0.34 -3.30
N GLY A 134 16.30 -0.77 -2.68
CA GLY A 134 16.68 -1.12 -1.32
C GLY A 134 15.78 -2.18 -0.71
N LEU A 135 15.71 -2.23 0.62
CA LEU A 135 14.87 -3.18 1.36
C LEU A 135 14.52 -2.62 2.74
N ASP A 136 13.24 -2.62 3.10
CA ASP A 136 12.85 -2.43 4.50
C ASP A 136 13.21 -3.68 5.33
N PHE A 137 14.45 -3.73 5.79
CA PHE A 137 14.98 -4.83 6.62
C PHE A 137 14.33 -4.88 8.03
N ASN A 138 13.51 -3.90 8.39
CA ASN A 138 12.75 -3.88 9.63
C ASN A 138 11.34 -4.45 9.49
N HIS A 139 10.87 -4.70 8.25
CA HIS A 139 9.58 -5.31 8.02
C HIS A 139 9.48 -6.70 8.72
N PRO A 140 8.35 -7.02 9.39
CA PRO A 140 8.18 -8.29 10.12
C PRO A 140 8.46 -9.55 9.29
N ASP A 141 8.15 -9.56 7.99
CA ASP A 141 8.39 -10.71 7.09
C ASP A 141 9.88 -11.01 6.85
N PHE A 142 10.75 -10.03 7.13
CA PHE A 142 12.20 -10.20 7.14
C PHE A 142 12.76 -10.48 8.53
N LYS A 143 11.91 -10.78 9.53
CA LYS A 143 12.33 -11.26 10.84
C LYS A 143 12.05 -12.76 10.96
N LEU A 144 12.92 -13.44 11.69
CA LEU A 144 12.74 -14.80 12.16
C LEU A 144 11.78 -14.81 13.36
N ALA A 145 11.29 -15.99 13.73
CA ALA A 145 10.38 -16.14 14.88
C ALA A 145 10.96 -15.63 16.21
N ASN A 146 12.28 -15.53 16.34
CA ASN A 146 12.98 -14.98 17.50
C ASN A 146 13.24 -13.46 17.40
N GLY A 147 12.66 -12.77 16.41
CA GLY A 147 12.81 -11.34 16.16
C GLY A 147 14.10 -10.93 15.45
N LYS A 148 15.04 -11.86 15.18
CA LYS A 148 16.29 -11.57 14.47
C LYS A 148 16.06 -11.46 12.96
N THR A 149 16.84 -10.66 12.26
CA THR A 149 16.69 -10.44 10.81
C THR A 149 17.00 -11.69 9.98
N ARG A 150 16.34 -11.84 8.84
CA ARG A 150 16.66 -12.81 7.77
C ARG A 150 17.73 -12.27 6.81
N VAL A 151 18.00 -10.96 6.85
CA VAL A 151 18.99 -10.29 5.99
C VAL A 151 20.40 -10.61 6.49
N LEU A 152 21.22 -11.21 5.62
CA LEU A 152 22.61 -11.57 5.96
C LEU A 152 23.56 -10.38 5.83
N ARG A 153 23.40 -9.60 4.76
CA ARG A 153 24.17 -8.40 4.42
C ARG A 153 23.24 -7.39 3.74
N TYR A 154 23.45 -6.11 4.00
CA TYR A 154 22.79 -5.01 3.30
C TYR A 154 23.89 -4.03 2.85
N TRP A 155 23.92 -3.67 1.57
CA TRP A 155 24.84 -2.67 1.04
C TRP A 155 24.06 -1.48 0.49
N ASP A 156 24.17 -0.34 1.16
CA ASP A 156 23.61 0.91 0.68
C ASP A 156 24.68 1.68 -0.10
N HIS A 157 24.45 1.87 -1.39
CA HIS A 157 25.38 2.57 -2.28
C HIS A 157 25.30 4.09 -2.17
N THR A 158 24.27 4.63 -1.54
CA THR A 158 23.97 6.07 -1.53
C THR A 158 24.61 6.82 -0.37
N THR A 159 25.05 6.09 0.66
CA THR A 159 25.66 6.67 1.87
C THR A 159 27.14 6.33 1.97
N ASN A 160 27.92 7.28 2.50
CA ASN A 160 29.33 7.08 2.84
C ASN A 160 29.61 7.40 4.32
N THR A 161 28.58 7.40 5.16
CA THR A 161 28.73 7.65 6.60
C THR A 161 29.02 6.36 7.35
N GLY A 162 30.29 5.96 7.44
CA GLY A 162 30.74 4.77 8.16
C GLY A 162 32.02 4.17 7.60
N THR A 163 32.23 2.87 7.83
CA THR A 163 33.36 2.12 7.24
C THR A 163 33.00 1.69 5.82
N ILE A 164 33.65 2.30 4.84
CA ILE A 164 33.45 2.01 3.42
C ILE A 164 34.07 0.63 3.10
N PRO A 165 33.36 -0.27 2.38
CA PRO A 165 33.86 -1.60 2.08
C PRO A 165 35.00 -1.57 1.05
N SER A 166 36.11 -2.21 1.37
CA SER A 166 37.16 -2.54 0.41
C SER A 166 36.78 -3.81 -0.38
N PRO A 167 37.10 -3.91 -1.69
CA PRO A 167 37.84 -2.98 -2.53
C PRO A 167 36.97 -1.91 -3.24
N TYR A 168 35.67 -1.89 -2.97
CA TYR A 168 34.70 -1.10 -3.74
C TYR A 168 34.79 0.39 -3.48
N ASN A 169 35.21 0.82 -2.28
CA ASN A 169 35.48 2.22 -1.92
C ASN A 169 34.27 3.17 -2.04
N TYR A 170 33.05 2.65 -2.04
CA TYR A 170 31.81 3.42 -1.90
C TYR A 170 30.73 2.63 -1.16
N GLY A 171 29.74 3.35 -0.65
CA GLY A 171 28.61 2.75 0.08
C GLY A 171 28.99 2.28 1.48
N ILE A 172 28.02 1.77 2.21
CA ILE A 172 28.21 1.15 3.54
C ILE A 172 27.54 -0.23 3.57
N VAL A 173 28.23 -1.20 4.15
CA VAL A 173 27.73 -2.57 4.33
C VAL A 173 27.45 -2.83 5.80
N TRP A 174 26.28 -3.38 6.08
CA TRP A 174 25.93 -3.92 7.40
C TRP A 174 25.76 -5.45 7.31
N ASP A 175 26.33 -6.21 8.25
CA ASP A 175 25.88 -7.59 8.48
C ASP A 175 24.61 -7.67 9.32
N LYS A 176 24.05 -8.88 9.27
CA LYS A 176 23.11 -9.41 10.23
C LYS A 176 23.33 -8.94 11.67
N THR A 177 24.54 -8.98 12.22
CA THR A 177 24.79 -8.59 13.63
C THR A 177 24.57 -7.10 13.82
N GLN A 178 25.11 -6.27 12.94
CA GLN A 178 24.89 -4.83 12.97
C GLN A 178 23.42 -4.47 12.77
N ILE A 179 22.70 -5.15 11.87
CA ILE A 179 21.27 -4.96 11.66
C ILE A 179 20.47 -5.37 12.92
N ASP A 180 20.77 -6.53 13.50
CA ASP A 180 20.10 -7.04 14.71
C ASP A 180 20.34 -6.18 15.95
N ASN A 181 21.43 -5.40 15.97
CA ASN A 181 21.75 -4.45 17.02
C ASN A 181 21.20 -3.03 16.76
N GLY A 182 20.52 -2.80 15.63
CA GLY A 182 19.96 -1.49 15.27
C GLY A 182 20.98 -0.49 14.72
N ASN A 183 22.15 -0.94 14.27
CA ASN A 183 23.21 -0.09 13.75
C ASN A 183 23.07 0.21 12.26
N CYS A 184 22.12 -0.43 11.57
CA CYS A 184 21.84 -0.16 10.17
C CYS A 184 21.03 1.13 10.03
N THR A 185 21.63 2.14 9.39
CA THR A 185 21.05 3.49 9.26
C THR A 185 20.45 3.75 7.89
N SER A 186 20.42 2.76 6.99
CA SER A 186 19.71 2.90 5.70
C SER A 186 18.22 3.13 5.95
N LEU A 187 17.66 4.13 5.26
CA LEU A 187 16.30 4.63 5.48
C LEU A 187 15.32 4.20 4.37
N GLU A 188 15.67 3.22 3.54
CA GLU A 188 14.85 2.86 2.38
C GLU A 188 13.50 2.26 2.80
N THR A 189 12.52 3.16 2.87
CA THR A 189 11.13 2.93 3.26
C THR A 189 10.19 3.73 2.36
N GLY A 190 10.74 4.49 1.41
CA GLY A 190 10.01 5.51 0.66
C GLY A 190 9.44 5.02 -0.67
N THR A 191 10.14 4.11 -1.33
CA THR A 191 9.75 3.62 -2.67
C THR A 191 8.92 2.34 -2.62
N ALA A 192 9.04 1.56 -1.54
CA ALA A 192 8.47 0.20 -1.42
C ALA A 192 8.87 -0.74 -2.58
N HIS A 193 9.98 -0.42 -3.26
CA HIS A 193 10.58 -1.19 -4.32
C HIS A 193 11.87 -1.84 -3.78
N GLY A 194 11.97 -3.17 -3.93
CA GLY A 194 12.99 -4.02 -3.31
C GLY A 194 12.65 -5.50 -3.33
#